data_AF-A0A5D2UZZ1-F1
#
_entry.id   AF-A0A5D2UZZ1-F1
#
_cell.length_a   1.000
_cell.length_b   1.000
_cell.length_c   1.000
_cell.angle_alpha   90.00
_cell.angle_beta   90.00
_cell.angle_gamma   90.00
#
_symmetry.space_group_name_H-M   'P 1'
#
loop_
_entity.id
_entity.type
_entity.pdbx_description
1 polymer ?
#
loop_
_entity_poly.entity_id
_entity_poly.type
_entity_poly.pdbx_seq_one_letter_code
_entity_poly.pdbx_strand_id
1 'polypeptide(L)'
;MTSTLRRIIDCFSDCSGCKTCKGNARQDMLNMNQDTNCAPMLTQGVRLHIQDRYVVMDNGIDQVSLSKPGGIVTGIRYNGIDNLLEVRNKETNRGYWDLHWNEIGGKGIFDVIQGTSYRVIVENEEQVEISFTRTWNHSLEGKYIPLNIDKRFIMLRGSSGFYSYAIYEHFREWPGFELGETRITFKLRKDKFQYMAVADNRQRYMPFPDDRSNGRGIPLAYPEAVLLVNPLDQRLTGEVDDKYQYSCENKDLRVHGWICFDSGKSHQVTSLDLVDLLNRT
;
A
#
# COMPACT_ATOMS: atom_id res chain seq x y z
N MET A 1 14.13 -24.44 19.22
CA MET A 1 13.86 -23.02 18.94
C MET A 1 15.14 -22.25 19.21
N THR A 2 15.68 -21.58 18.20
CA THR A 2 16.98 -20.89 18.25
C THR A 2 16.89 -19.60 19.07
N SER A 3 17.94 -19.32 19.84
CA SER A 3 18.03 -18.27 20.88
C SER A 3 17.78 -16.84 20.39
N THR A 4 17.80 -16.61 19.07
CA THR A 4 17.56 -15.30 18.45
C THR A 4 16.08 -14.88 18.48
N LEU A 5 15.14 -15.84 18.49
CA LEU A 5 13.69 -15.56 18.46
C LEU A 5 13.12 -15.08 19.82
N ARG A 6 13.76 -15.44 20.95
CA ARG A 6 13.33 -14.96 22.28
C ARG A 6 13.56 -13.46 22.47
N ARG A 7 14.66 -12.91 21.94
CA ARG A 7 15.02 -11.49 22.15
C ARG A 7 14.08 -10.48 21.49
N ILE A 8 13.31 -10.87 20.47
CA ILE A 8 12.39 -9.96 19.79
C ILE A 8 11.02 -9.92 20.51
N ILE A 9 10.60 -11.05 21.10
CA ILE A 9 9.34 -11.15 21.84
C ILE A 9 9.47 -10.48 23.22
N ASP A 10 10.63 -10.57 23.86
CA ASP A 10 10.90 -9.96 25.17
C ASP A 10 10.94 -8.41 25.15
N CYS A 11 10.94 -7.77 23.97
CA CYS A 11 10.84 -6.31 23.85
C CYS A 11 9.39 -5.78 23.99
N PHE A 12 8.38 -6.65 23.95
CA PHE A 12 6.97 -6.26 23.99
C PHE A 12 6.19 -6.85 25.17
N SER A 13 6.82 -7.58 26.09
CA SER A 13 6.15 -8.13 27.27
C SER A 13 7.12 -8.23 28.45
N ASP A 14 6.65 -7.76 29.61
CA ASP A 14 7.26 -7.86 30.95
C ASP A 14 8.24 -6.77 31.40
N CYS A 15 7.69 -5.57 31.63
CA CYS A 15 8.09 -4.73 32.77
C CYS A 15 7.27 -5.15 34.01
N SER A 16 7.58 -6.32 34.60
CA SER A 16 7.20 -6.59 35.99
C SER A 16 8.14 -7.59 36.64
N GLY A 17 9.01 -7.08 37.51
CA GLY A 17 9.70 -7.88 38.52
C GLY A 17 11.22 -7.96 38.39
N CYS A 18 11.93 -6.92 38.85
CA CYS A 18 13.21 -7.14 39.51
C CYS A 18 13.42 -6.09 40.59
N LYS A 19 13.43 -6.54 41.86
CA LYS A 19 13.83 -5.73 43.01
C LYS A 19 15.35 -5.60 43.02
N THR A 20 15.80 -4.45 43.51
CA THR A 20 17.19 -4.07 43.84
C THR A 20 18.05 -3.51 42.70
N CYS A 21 17.96 -2.19 42.51
CA CYS A 21 19.12 -1.31 42.31
C CYS A 21 18.78 0.06 42.92
N LYS A 22 19.47 0.43 44.00
CA LYS A 22 19.42 1.78 44.58
C LYS A 22 20.21 2.71 43.65
N GLY A 23 19.51 3.47 42.82
CA GLY A 23 20.06 4.53 41.97
C GLY A 23 19.00 5.61 41.81
N ASN A 24 19.39 6.87 42.00
CA ASN A 24 18.46 7.99 42.10
C ASN A 24 17.97 8.38 40.69
N ALA A 25 16.94 7.68 40.20
CA ALA A 25 16.39 7.76 38.83
C ALA A 25 16.04 9.18 38.33
N ARG A 26 15.96 10.16 39.23
CA ARG A 26 15.74 11.57 38.88
C ARG A 26 16.97 12.27 38.30
N GLN A 27 18.18 11.84 38.63
CA GLN A 27 19.41 12.47 38.12
C GLN A 27 19.77 11.93 36.73
N ASP A 28 19.53 10.64 36.47
CA ASP A 28 19.82 10.00 35.17
C ASP A 28 18.85 10.46 34.07
N MET A 29 17.59 10.76 34.41
CA MET A 29 16.62 11.35 33.48
C MET A 29 16.97 12.79 33.06
N LEU A 30 17.67 13.54 33.91
CA LEU A 30 18.08 14.92 33.59
C LEU A 30 19.35 14.96 32.72
N ASN A 31 20.20 13.93 32.78
CA ASN A 31 21.41 13.83 31.96
C ASN A 31 21.18 13.19 30.57
N MET A 32 20.10 12.44 30.34
CA MET A 32 19.75 11.94 28.99
C MET A 32 19.13 13.00 28.06
N ASN A 33 18.79 14.19 28.57
CA ASN A 33 18.19 15.27 27.79
C ASN A 33 19.21 16.28 27.24
N GLN A 34 20.52 16.00 27.32
CA GLN A 34 21.56 16.94 26.85
C GLN A 34 22.34 16.48 25.60
N ASP A 35 22.16 15.24 25.11
CA ASP A 35 22.93 14.69 23.98
C ASP A 35 22.10 14.34 22.73
N THR A 36 20.90 14.88 22.56
CA THR A 36 20.18 14.83 21.27
C THR A 36 20.28 16.16 20.54
N ASN A 37 21.50 16.53 20.15
CA ASN A 37 21.69 17.44 19.01
C ASN A 37 21.48 16.65 17.71
N CYS A 38 20.26 16.11 17.52
CA CYS A 38 19.82 15.71 16.20
C CYS A 38 19.48 17.02 15.50
N ALA A 39 20.43 17.55 14.73
CA ALA A 39 20.15 18.68 13.86
C ALA A 39 18.82 18.40 13.13
N PRO A 40 17.87 19.36 13.07
CA PRO A 40 16.67 19.14 12.30
C PRO A 40 17.13 18.77 10.90
N MET A 41 16.82 17.55 10.44
CA MET A 41 17.03 17.22 9.04
C MET A 41 16.34 18.34 8.28
N LEU A 42 17.11 19.13 7.52
CA LEU A 42 16.55 20.09 6.59
C LEU A 42 15.72 19.25 5.63
N THR A 43 14.42 19.16 5.89
CA THR A 43 13.50 18.43 5.04
C THR A 43 13.55 19.13 3.71
N GLN A 44 14.04 18.44 2.69
CA GLN A 44 14.06 18.96 1.33
C GLN A 44 12.63 19.37 0.97
N GLY A 45 12.47 20.53 0.34
CA GLY A 45 11.18 20.89 -0.25
C GLY A 45 10.73 19.83 -1.25
N VAL A 46 9.42 19.68 -1.42
CA VAL A 46 8.86 18.75 -2.41
C VAL A 46 9.31 19.18 -3.80
N ARG A 47 9.76 18.21 -4.60
CA ARG A 47 10.19 18.38 -5.99
C ARG A 47 9.32 17.56 -6.91
N LEU A 48 9.02 18.14 -8.07
CA LEU A 48 8.33 17.46 -9.16
C LEU A 48 9.26 17.32 -10.35
N HIS A 49 9.47 16.09 -10.80
CA HIS A 49 10.27 15.80 -11.99
C HIS A 49 9.35 15.28 -13.10
N ILE A 50 9.11 16.11 -14.10
CA ILE A 50 8.25 15.79 -15.24
C ILE A 50 9.13 15.29 -16.39
N GLN A 51 8.92 14.05 -16.80
CA GLN A 51 9.59 13.42 -17.95
C GLN A 51 8.56 13.12 -19.04
N ASP A 52 8.99 12.59 -20.19
CA ASP A 52 8.10 12.30 -21.31
C ASP A 52 7.01 11.27 -20.93
N ARG A 53 7.42 10.12 -20.39
CA ARG A 53 6.50 9.01 -20.05
C ARG A 53 6.13 8.91 -18.57
N TYR A 54 6.78 9.69 -17.72
CA TYR A 54 6.65 9.58 -16.27
C TYR A 54 6.65 10.94 -15.59
N VAL A 55 6.09 10.98 -14.39
CA VAL A 55 6.22 12.09 -13.45
C VAL A 55 6.62 11.53 -12.09
N VAL A 56 7.53 12.20 -11.40
CA VAL A 56 8.07 11.74 -10.12
C VAL A 56 7.90 12.85 -9.07
N MET A 57 7.22 12.54 -7.97
CA MET A 57 7.15 13.39 -6.79
C MET A 57 8.21 12.93 -5.78
N ASP A 58 8.96 13.85 -5.20
CA ASP A 58 10.06 13.56 -4.27
C ASP A 58 10.10 14.60 -3.14
N ASN A 59 10.00 14.17 -1.88
CA ASN A 59 10.10 15.05 -0.71
C ASN A 59 11.37 14.78 0.14
N GLY A 60 12.33 14.03 -0.39
CA GLY A 60 13.53 13.58 0.30
C GLY A 60 13.35 12.42 1.28
N ILE A 61 12.11 11.99 1.54
CA ILE A 61 11.77 10.82 2.39
C ILE A 61 11.26 9.68 1.51
N ASP A 62 10.25 10.00 0.70
CA ASP A 62 9.60 9.12 -0.27
C ASP A 62 9.75 9.67 -1.68
N GLN A 63 9.84 8.76 -2.65
CA GLN A 63 9.74 9.11 -4.06
C GLN A 63 8.65 8.26 -4.72
N VAL A 64 7.72 8.89 -5.41
CA VAL A 64 6.59 8.22 -6.08
C VAL A 64 6.65 8.52 -7.57
N SER A 65 6.76 7.47 -8.36
CA SER A 65 6.81 7.52 -9.82
C SER A 65 5.46 7.11 -10.40
N LEU A 66 4.92 7.93 -11.29
CA LEU A 66 3.66 7.67 -11.99
C LEU A 66 3.81 7.75 -13.51
N SER A 67 3.06 6.92 -14.24
CA SER A 67 2.99 7.00 -15.70
C SER A 67 2.28 8.28 -16.15
N LYS A 68 2.72 8.87 -17.26
CA LYS A 68 2.16 10.09 -17.84
C LYS A 68 1.65 9.79 -19.26
N PRO A 69 0.36 10.06 -19.59
CA PRO A 69 -0.69 10.64 -18.74
C PRO A 69 -1.51 9.61 -17.94
N GLY A 70 -1.11 8.33 -17.90
CA GLY A 70 -1.96 7.26 -17.34
C GLY A 70 -2.24 7.36 -15.83
N GLY A 71 -1.33 7.94 -15.05
CA GLY A 71 -1.46 8.04 -13.59
C GLY A 71 -1.46 6.67 -12.90
N ILE A 72 -0.70 5.71 -13.45
CA ILE A 72 -0.41 4.43 -12.81
C ILE A 72 0.82 4.62 -11.92
N VAL A 73 0.78 4.17 -10.67
CA VAL A 73 1.93 4.22 -9.78
C VAL A 73 2.89 3.09 -10.17
N THR A 74 3.99 3.45 -10.81
CA THR A 74 4.97 2.51 -11.38
C THR A 74 6.09 2.17 -10.41
N GLY A 75 6.32 3.04 -9.42
CA GLY A 75 7.25 2.79 -8.33
C GLY A 75 7.05 3.69 -7.12
N ILE A 76 7.41 3.16 -5.95
CA ILE A 76 7.51 3.90 -4.69
C ILE A 76 8.87 3.55 -4.10
N ARG A 77 9.70 4.55 -3.83
CA ARG A 77 11.00 4.39 -3.18
C ARG A 77 10.90 4.94 -1.77
N TYR A 78 11.31 4.13 -0.80
CA TYR A 78 11.28 4.51 0.61
C TYR A 78 12.38 3.80 1.38
N ASN A 79 13.05 4.54 2.28
CA ASN A 79 13.96 3.99 3.28
C ASN A 79 15.03 3.02 2.70
N GLY A 80 15.68 3.42 1.61
CA GLY A 80 16.71 2.63 0.94
C GLY A 80 16.21 1.49 0.06
N ILE A 81 14.91 1.16 0.08
CA ILE A 81 14.30 0.22 -0.86
C ILE A 81 14.06 0.95 -2.19
N ASP A 82 14.60 0.38 -3.27
CA ASP A 82 14.56 0.92 -4.63
C ASP A 82 13.14 1.05 -5.19
N ASN A 83 12.33 0.00 -5.01
CA ASN A 83 10.91 0.01 -5.33
C ASN A 83 10.15 -0.94 -4.40
N LEU A 84 9.12 -0.43 -3.71
CA LEU A 84 8.24 -1.21 -2.86
C LEU A 84 7.34 -2.17 -3.67
N LEU A 85 7.03 -1.80 -4.92
CA LEU A 85 6.07 -2.50 -5.78
C LEU A 85 6.69 -3.68 -6.53
N GLU A 86 5.90 -4.72 -6.79
CA GLU A 86 6.31 -5.96 -7.45
C GLU A 86 6.77 -5.70 -8.89
N VAL A 87 8.08 -5.52 -9.05
CA VAL A 87 8.71 -5.12 -10.31
C VAL A 87 8.58 -6.18 -11.41
N ARG A 88 8.31 -7.46 -11.05
CA ARG A 88 8.05 -8.54 -12.01
C ARG A 88 6.70 -8.39 -12.71
N ASN A 89 5.77 -7.60 -12.16
CA ASN A 89 4.52 -7.27 -12.82
C ASN A 89 4.74 -6.18 -13.88
N LYS A 90 3.88 -6.21 -14.92
CA LYS A 90 3.69 -5.07 -15.83
C LYS A 90 3.41 -3.81 -15.02
N GLU A 91 3.88 -2.65 -15.46
CA GLU A 91 3.72 -1.39 -14.71
C GLU A 91 2.25 -1.08 -14.38
N THR A 92 1.33 -1.38 -15.30
CA THR A 92 -0.12 -1.24 -15.13
C THR A 92 -0.74 -2.18 -14.09
N ASN A 93 0.03 -3.11 -13.55
CA ASN A 93 -0.37 -4.12 -12.56
C ASN A 93 0.52 -4.05 -11.29
N ARG A 94 0.95 -2.84 -10.92
CA ARG A 94 1.74 -2.57 -9.70
C ARG A 94 0.94 -1.76 -8.71
N GLY A 95 0.80 -0.46 -8.95
CA GLY A 95 -0.04 0.44 -8.16
C GLY A 95 -1.06 1.14 -9.04
N TYR A 96 -2.36 0.90 -8.82
CA TYR A 96 -3.39 1.42 -9.72
C TYR A 96 -4.74 1.62 -9.02
N TRP A 97 -5.54 2.52 -9.59
CA TRP A 97 -6.96 2.62 -9.30
C TRP A 97 -7.74 1.77 -10.29
N ASP A 98 -8.75 1.05 -9.82
CA ASP A 98 -9.65 0.28 -10.67
C ASP A 98 -11.11 0.41 -10.25
N LEU A 99 -11.99 0.06 -11.19
CA LEU A 99 -13.43 0.04 -11.02
C LEU A 99 -13.95 -1.33 -11.44
N HIS A 100 -14.97 -1.79 -10.73
CA HIS A 100 -15.84 -2.86 -11.20
C HIS A 100 -17.25 -2.30 -11.39
N TRP A 101 -17.69 -2.23 -12.64
CA TRP A 101 -18.94 -1.56 -13.03
C TRP A 101 -19.68 -2.32 -14.12
N ASN A 102 -20.94 -2.00 -14.37
CA ASN A 102 -21.67 -2.52 -15.52
C ASN A 102 -22.76 -1.54 -15.99
N GLU A 103 -23.18 -1.71 -17.24
CA GLU A 103 -24.47 -1.17 -17.69
C GLU A 103 -25.60 -1.76 -16.83
N ILE A 104 -26.74 -1.08 -16.74
CA ILE A 104 -27.88 -1.53 -15.92
C ILE A 104 -28.30 -2.95 -16.34
N GLY A 105 -28.27 -3.91 -15.42
CA GLY A 105 -28.56 -5.32 -15.68
C GLY A 105 -27.50 -6.09 -16.50
N GLY A 106 -26.35 -5.47 -16.75
CA GLY A 106 -25.23 -6.03 -17.50
C GLY A 106 -24.34 -6.98 -16.69
N LYS A 107 -23.23 -7.42 -17.30
CA LYS A 107 -22.17 -8.18 -16.63
C LYS A 107 -21.05 -7.24 -16.19
N GLY A 108 -20.46 -7.53 -15.04
CA GLY A 108 -19.36 -6.74 -14.47
C GLY A 108 -18.16 -6.58 -15.41
N ILE A 109 -17.65 -5.36 -15.51
CA ILE A 109 -16.50 -4.92 -16.28
C ILE A 109 -15.45 -4.40 -15.31
N PHE A 110 -14.27 -5.02 -15.35
CA PHE A 110 -13.09 -4.56 -14.63
C PHE A 110 -12.33 -3.53 -15.50
N ASP A 111 -12.09 -2.34 -14.95
CA ASP A 111 -11.41 -1.24 -15.64
C ASP A 111 -10.32 -0.64 -14.76
N VAL A 112 -9.06 -0.79 -15.18
CA VAL A 112 -7.94 -0.06 -14.58
C VAL A 112 -7.97 1.36 -15.12
N ILE A 113 -8.26 2.31 -14.22
CA ILE A 113 -8.41 3.72 -14.59
C ILE A 113 -7.07 4.26 -15.10
N GLN A 114 -7.00 4.56 -16.38
CA GLN A 114 -5.86 5.25 -17.01
C GLN A 114 -6.27 6.62 -17.51
N GLY A 115 -5.57 7.66 -17.05
CA GLY A 115 -5.76 9.02 -17.53
C GLY A 115 -5.35 9.17 -18.99
N THR A 116 -6.03 10.07 -19.69
CA THR A 116 -5.68 10.53 -21.05
C THR A 116 -5.06 11.92 -21.03
N SER A 117 -5.15 12.64 -19.90
CA SER A 117 -4.52 13.95 -19.68
C SER A 117 -3.85 14.01 -18.31
N TYR A 118 -2.80 14.83 -18.22
CA TYR A 118 -2.02 15.09 -17.01
C TYR A 118 -1.93 16.59 -16.76
N ARG A 119 -2.06 17.01 -15.50
CA ARG A 119 -1.88 18.41 -15.09
C ARG A 119 -1.20 18.50 -13.71
N VAL A 120 -0.46 19.58 -13.52
CA VAL A 120 -0.01 20.01 -12.19
C VAL A 120 -1.07 20.94 -11.61
N ILE A 121 -1.56 20.63 -10.41
CA ILE A 121 -2.57 21.45 -9.69
C ILE A 121 -1.88 22.39 -8.71
N VAL A 122 -0.91 21.86 -7.95
CA VAL A 122 -0.08 22.61 -6.99
C VAL A 122 1.37 22.16 -7.14
N GLU A 123 2.30 23.12 -7.13
CA GLU A 123 3.74 22.84 -7.07
C GLU A 123 4.45 23.95 -6.28
N ASN A 124 4.88 23.62 -5.07
CA ASN A 124 5.73 24.46 -4.22
C ASN A 124 6.52 23.57 -3.25
N GLU A 125 7.37 24.18 -2.42
CA GLU A 125 8.24 23.43 -1.49
C GLU A 125 7.49 22.64 -0.42
N GLU A 126 6.24 23.00 -0.12
CA GLU A 126 5.44 22.34 0.92
C GLU A 126 4.56 21.22 0.35
N GLN A 127 4.13 21.36 -0.90
CA GLN A 127 3.18 20.44 -1.53
C GLN A 127 3.37 20.36 -3.05
N VAL A 128 3.27 19.14 -3.56
CA VAL A 128 2.95 18.87 -4.96
C VAL A 128 1.61 18.15 -5.04
N GLU A 129 0.74 18.60 -5.93
CA GLU A 129 -0.51 17.92 -6.31
C GLU A 129 -0.59 17.81 -7.83
N ILE A 130 -0.81 16.60 -8.31
CA ILE A 130 -0.93 16.27 -9.73
C ILE A 130 -2.25 15.56 -10.02
N SER A 131 -2.78 15.79 -11.22
CA SER A 131 -4.07 15.31 -11.69
C SER A 131 -3.91 14.49 -12.97
N PHE A 132 -4.62 13.38 -13.05
CA PHE A 132 -4.71 12.51 -14.22
C PHE A 132 -6.17 12.28 -14.57
N THR A 133 -6.62 12.83 -15.69
CA THR A 133 -8.04 12.81 -16.06
C THR A 133 -8.34 11.88 -17.22
N ARG A 134 -9.50 11.22 -17.18
CA ARG A 134 -10.11 10.51 -18.31
C ARG A 134 -11.54 11.03 -18.45
N THR A 135 -11.85 11.65 -19.58
CA THR A 135 -13.21 12.12 -19.88
C THR A 135 -14.00 11.04 -20.62
N TRP A 136 -15.32 11.10 -20.49
CA TRP A 136 -16.22 10.19 -21.19
C TRP A 136 -17.06 10.92 -22.27
N ASN A 137 -17.40 10.21 -23.33
CA ASN A 137 -18.40 10.61 -24.31
C ASN A 137 -19.03 9.36 -24.96
N HIS A 138 -20.09 9.53 -25.75
CA HIS A 138 -20.84 8.42 -26.36
C HIS A 138 -20.00 7.47 -27.25
N SER A 139 -18.84 7.89 -27.76
CA SER A 139 -17.97 6.96 -28.53
C SER A 139 -17.29 5.88 -27.67
N LEU A 140 -17.33 6.05 -26.35
CA LEU A 140 -16.76 5.17 -25.34
C LEU A 140 -17.80 4.28 -24.64
N GLU A 141 -19.06 4.36 -25.05
CA GLU A 141 -20.15 3.53 -24.55
C GLU A 141 -19.84 2.04 -24.69
N GLY A 142 -20.22 1.25 -23.68
CA GLY A 142 -19.89 -0.17 -23.55
C GLY A 142 -18.41 -0.50 -23.29
N LYS A 143 -17.49 0.48 -23.37
CA LYS A 143 -16.04 0.27 -23.15
C LYS A 143 -15.55 0.82 -21.82
N TYR A 144 -16.03 2.01 -21.47
CA TYR A 144 -15.68 2.69 -20.23
C TYR A 144 -16.94 3.18 -19.53
N ILE A 145 -16.85 3.20 -18.20
CA ILE A 145 -17.90 3.73 -17.34
C ILE A 145 -18.26 5.16 -17.79
N PRO A 146 -19.56 5.53 -17.84
CA PRO A 146 -20.00 6.89 -18.16
C PRO A 146 -19.60 7.95 -17.13
N LEU A 147 -18.32 8.12 -16.82
CA LEU A 147 -17.81 9.07 -15.84
C LEU A 147 -16.64 9.87 -16.40
N ASN A 148 -16.65 11.16 -16.10
CA ASN A 148 -15.40 11.92 -16.03
C ASN A 148 -14.70 11.52 -14.74
N ILE A 149 -13.43 11.15 -14.85
CA ILE A 149 -12.61 10.72 -13.72
C ILE A 149 -11.39 11.63 -13.64
N ASP A 150 -11.13 12.19 -12.45
CA ASP A 150 -9.91 12.91 -12.10
C ASP A 150 -9.23 12.22 -10.91
N LYS A 151 -8.13 11.50 -11.16
CA LYS A 151 -7.30 10.91 -10.10
C LYS A 151 -6.23 11.90 -9.68
N ARG A 152 -6.09 12.11 -8.38
CA ARG A 152 -5.11 13.03 -7.81
C ARG A 152 -4.15 12.33 -6.88
N PHE A 153 -2.93 12.85 -6.87
CA PHE A 153 -1.87 12.41 -5.99
C PHE A 153 -1.22 13.64 -5.38
N ILE A 154 -1.03 13.59 -4.06
CA ILE A 154 -0.47 14.69 -3.27
C ILE A 154 0.74 14.16 -2.51
N MET A 155 1.85 14.90 -2.58
CA MET A 155 3.01 14.69 -1.73
C MET A 155 3.28 15.95 -0.92
N LEU A 156 3.49 15.76 0.40
CA LEU A 156 3.73 16.84 1.35
C LEU A 156 5.18 16.80 1.85
N ARG A 157 5.74 17.97 2.13
CA ARG A 157 7.05 18.11 2.75
C ARG A 157 7.07 17.46 4.12
N GLY A 158 8.13 16.72 4.43
CA GLY A 158 8.34 16.11 5.74
C GLY A 158 7.39 14.95 6.09
N SER A 159 6.53 14.52 5.15
CA SER A 159 5.63 13.37 5.35
C SER A 159 6.28 12.07 4.86
N SER A 160 6.09 10.97 5.60
CA SER A 160 6.48 9.62 5.17
C SER A 160 5.32 8.93 4.45
N GLY A 161 4.93 9.49 3.31
CA GLY A 161 3.90 8.94 2.44
C GLY A 161 3.38 9.95 1.43
N PHE A 162 2.36 9.52 0.68
CA PHE A 162 1.62 10.35 -0.26
C PHE A 162 0.12 10.06 -0.11
N TYR A 163 -0.70 11.04 -0.49
CA TYR A 163 -2.15 10.91 -0.50
C TYR A 163 -2.64 10.71 -1.92
N SER A 164 -3.77 10.03 -2.08
CA SER A 164 -4.44 9.92 -3.36
C SER A 164 -5.95 9.92 -3.16
N TYR A 165 -6.66 10.51 -4.10
CA TYR A 165 -8.12 10.48 -4.16
C TYR A 165 -8.58 10.58 -5.61
N ALA A 166 -9.85 10.26 -5.86
CA ALA A 166 -10.45 10.39 -7.18
C ALA A 166 -11.75 11.21 -7.09
N ILE A 167 -11.99 12.03 -8.11
CA ILE A 167 -13.24 12.77 -8.31
C ILE A 167 -13.97 12.12 -9.48
N TYR A 168 -15.23 11.77 -9.26
CA TYR A 168 -16.12 11.20 -10.28
C TYR A 168 -17.26 12.16 -10.57
N GLU A 169 -17.44 12.47 -11.85
CA GLU A 169 -18.53 13.34 -12.33
C GLU A 169 -19.35 12.60 -13.38
N HIS A 170 -20.65 12.49 -13.12
CA HIS A 170 -21.66 11.96 -14.03
C HIS A 170 -22.58 13.10 -14.46
N PHE A 171 -22.78 13.26 -15.77
CA PHE A 171 -23.79 14.18 -16.27
C PHE A 171 -25.12 13.46 -16.41
N ARG A 172 -26.21 14.18 -16.10
CA ARG A 172 -27.58 13.68 -16.18
C ARG A 172 -27.93 13.04 -17.52
N GLU A 173 -27.27 13.48 -18.60
CA GLU A 173 -27.65 13.10 -19.97
C GLU A 173 -26.89 11.85 -20.44
N TRP A 174 -25.97 11.35 -19.61
CA TRP A 174 -25.20 10.15 -19.88
C TRP A 174 -25.93 8.90 -19.38
N PRO A 175 -25.66 7.74 -20.00
CA PRO A 175 -26.28 6.49 -19.57
C PRO A 175 -26.09 6.23 -18.07
N GLY A 176 -27.10 5.63 -17.45
CA GLY A 176 -26.99 5.10 -16.10
C GLY A 176 -26.09 3.86 -16.07
N PHE A 177 -25.48 3.60 -14.92
CA PHE A 177 -24.61 2.46 -14.69
C PHE A 177 -24.74 1.97 -13.24
N GLU A 178 -24.25 0.76 -12.99
CA GLU A 178 -24.06 0.20 -11.66
C GLU A 178 -22.57 0.17 -11.35
N LEU A 179 -22.17 0.73 -10.21
CA LEU A 179 -20.79 0.73 -9.73
C LEU A 179 -20.71 -0.15 -8.48
N GLY A 180 -20.09 -1.32 -8.60
CA GLY A 180 -19.94 -2.27 -7.51
C GLY A 180 -18.70 -2.02 -6.66
N GLU A 181 -17.59 -1.60 -7.27
CA GLU A 181 -16.32 -1.39 -6.59
C GLU A 181 -15.57 -0.20 -7.18
N THR A 182 -14.96 0.60 -6.32
CA THR A 182 -13.81 1.45 -6.65
C THR A 182 -12.72 1.20 -5.62
N ARG A 183 -11.50 0.99 -6.07
CA ARG A 183 -10.37 0.73 -5.17
C ARG A 183 -9.06 1.27 -5.70
N ILE A 184 -8.12 1.42 -4.78
CA ILE A 184 -6.70 1.62 -5.05
C ILE A 184 -5.92 0.39 -4.57
N THR A 185 -5.10 -0.17 -5.45
CA THR A 185 -4.34 -1.40 -5.20
C THR A 185 -2.84 -1.12 -5.31
N PHE A 186 -2.04 -1.65 -4.38
CA PHE A 186 -0.56 -1.61 -4.41
C PHE A 186 0.06 -3.00 -4.24
N LYS A 187 0.42 -3.67 -5.33
CA LYS A 187 1.07 -4.99 -5.28
C LYS A 187 2.53 -4.84 -4.84
N LEU A 188 2.80 -5.13 -3.57
CA LEU A 188 4.13 -5.08 -2.97
C LEU A 188 5.00 -6.26 -3.40
N ARG A 189 6.33 -6.05 -3.38
CA ARG A 189 7.34 -7.07 -3.62
C ARG A 189 7.22 -8.25 -2.66
N LYS A 190 6.90 -9.43 -3.19
CA LYS A 190 6.73 -10.63 -2.35
C LYS A 190 8.03 -11.11 -1.70
N ASP A 191 9.19 -10.76 -2.29
CA ASP A 191 10.51 -11.12 -1.74
C ASP A 191 10.90 -10.29 -0.51
N LYS A 192 10.33 -9.08 -0.36
CA LYS A 192 10.64 -8.16 0.76
C LYS A 192 9.56 -8.17 1.84
N PHE A 193 8.30 -8.21 1.43
CA PHE A 193 7.15 -8.02 2.30
C PHE A 193 6.48 -9.36 2.60
N GLN A 194 6.90 -9.98 3.70
CA GLN A 194 6.52 -11.36 4.06
C GLN A 194 5.72 -11.46 5.35
N TYR A 195 5.61 -10.37 6.10
CA TYR A 195 4.89 -10.35 7.37
C TYR A 195 3.80 -9.29 7.31
N MET A 196 2.58 -9.65 7.66
CA MET A 196 1.46 -8.74 7.73
C MET A 196 1.11 -8.46 9.18
N ALA A 197 0.88 -7.19 9.49
CA ALA A 197 0.34 -6.75 10.76
C ALA A 197 -0.90 -5.91 10.51
N VAL A 198 -2.05 -6.40 10.98
CA VAL A 198 -3.35 -5.72 10.87
C VAL A 198 -3.82 -5.20 12.23
N ALA A 199 -3.55 -5.97 13.29
CA ALA A 199 -3.79 -5.61 14.68
C ALA A 199 -2.82 -6.40 15.58
N ASP A 200 -2.71 -6.03 16.86
CA ASP A 200 -1.80 -6.68 17.83
C ASP A 200 -2.01 -8.21 17.90
N ASN A 201 -3.27 -8.64 17.78
CA ASN A 201 -3.69 -10.05 17.78
C ASN A 201 -3.85 -10.65 16.37
N ARG A 202 -3.62 -9.87 15.31
CA ARG A 202 -3.77 -10.30 13.91
C ARG A 202 -2.54 -9.88 13.11
N GLN A 203 -1.49 -10.66 13.31
CA GLN A 203 -0.20 -10.49 12.65
C GLN A 203 0.52 -11.83 12.48
N ARG A 204 1.16 -12.06 11.33
CA ARG A 204 1.84 -13.32 11.01
C ARG A 204 2.74 -13.19 9.79
N TYR A 205 3.62 -14.17 9.63
CA TYR A 205 4.21 -14.47 8.33
C TYR A 205 3.10 -14.95 7.38
N MET A 206 3.07 -14.37 6.19
CA MET A 206 2.07 -14.65 5.18
C MET A 206 2.59 -15.70 4.18
N PRO A 207 1.72 -16.60 3.69
CA PRO A 207 2.07 -17.48 2.58
C PRO A 207 2.43 -16.65 1.33
N PHE A 208 3.25 -17.23 0.46
CA PHE A 208 3.55 -16.62 -0.83
C PHE A 208 2.35 -16.76 -1.77
N PRO A 209 2.21 -15.87 -2.78
CA PRO A 209 1.19 -16.05 -3.80
C PRO A 209 1.29 -17.43 -4.49
N ASP A 210 2.52 -17.92 -4.67
CA ASP A 210 2.80 -19.21 -5.32
C ASP A 210 2.30 -20.41 -4.48
N ASP A 211 2.12 -20.24 -3.16
CA ASP A 211 1.62 -21.31 -2.28
C ASP A 211 0.14 -21.62 -2.53
N ARG A 212 -0.59 -20.70 -3.18
CA ARG A 212 -1.98 -20.91 -3.61
C ARG A 212 -2.12 -21.73 -4.90
N SER A 213 -1.02 -21.97 -5.61
CA SER A 213 -1.03 -22.64 -6.92
C SER A 213 -1.30 -24.16 -6.82
N ASN A 214 -1.79 -24.75 -7.92
CA ASN A 214 -2.05 -26.19 -8.00
C ASN A 214 -0.80 -27.01 -7.60
N GLY A 215 -0.99 -27.96 -6.68
CA GLY A 215 0.07 -28.80 -6.14
C GLY A 215 0.69 -28.27 -4.84
N ARG A 216 0.46 -27.00 -4.49
CA ARG A 216 0.81 -26.41 -3.18
C ARG A 216 -0.42 -26.04 -2.37
N GLY A 217 -1.46 -25.55 -3.04
CA GLY A 217 -2.74 -25.19 -2.46
C GLY A 217 -3.90 -25.97 -3.07
N ILE A 218 -4.98 -26.09 -2.31
CA ILE A 218 -6.27 -26.62 -2.76
C ILE A 218 -7.34 -25.56 -2.47
N PRO A 219 -7.97 -24.95 -3.49
CA PRO A 219 -9.13 -24.11 -3.29
C PRO A 219 -10.24 -24.86 -2.54
N LEU A 220 -10.85 -24.19 -1.57
CA LEU A 220 -11.98 -24.71 -0.81
C LEU A 220 -13.30 -24.40 -1.54
N ALA A 221 -14.41 -24.35 -0.81
CA ALA A 221 -15.73 -24.05 -1.37
C ALA A 221 -15.78 -22.68 -2.08
N TYR A 222 -15.00 -21.71 -1.59
CA TYR A 222 -14.82 -20.40 -2.19
C TYR A 222 -13.39 -20.25 -2.71
N PRO A 223 -13.17 -19.76 -3.94
CA PRO A 223 -11.83 -19.64 -4.53
C PRO A 223 -10.91 -18.68 -3.77
N GLU A 224 -11.47 -17.80 -2.95
CA GLU A 224 -10.76 -16.88 -2.07
C GLU A 224 -10.06 -17.61 -0.90
N ALA A 225 -10.57 -18.78 -0.49
CA ALA A 225 -10.03 -19.59 0.60
C ALA A 225 -9.27 -20.82 0.07
N VAL A 226 -7.97 -20.91 0.36
CA VAL A 226 -7.09 -21.98 -0.14
C VAL A 226 -6.43 -22.71 1.01
N LEU A 227 -6.62 -24.03 1.10
CA LEU A 227 -5.88 -24.88 2.02
C LEU A 227 -4.44 -25.05 1.53
N LEU A 228 -3.46 -24.75 2.39
CA LEU A 228 -2.05 -24.91 2.10
C LEU A 228 -1.60 -26.34 2.39
N VAL A 229 -1.30 -27.10 1.34
CA VAL A 229 -0.92 -28.53 1.42
C VAL A 229 0.60 -28.71 1.37
N ASN A 230 1.30 -27.91 0.56
CA ASN A 230 2.76 -27.94 0.44
C ASN A 230 3.35 -26.53 0.22
N PRO A 231 3.16 -25.62 1.19
CA PRO A 231 3.70 -24.25 1.09
C PRO A 231 5.24 -24.22 1.12
N LEU A 232 5.83 -23.15 0.61
CA LEU A 232 7.28 -22.90 0.69
C LEU A 232 7.77 -22.88 2.15
N ASP A 233 6.99 -22.26 3.04
CA ASP A 233 7.19 -22.36 4.48
C ASP A 233 6.34 -23.48 5.06
N GLN A 234 6.99 -24.61 5.36
CA GLN A 234 6.34 -25.82 5.84
C GLN A 234 5.57 -25.63 7.16
N ARG A 235 5.85 -24.57 7.92
CA ARG A 235 5.09 -24.23 9.15
C ARG A 235 3.64 -23.85 8.87
N LEU A 236 3.34 -23.43 7.64
CA LEU A 236 1.99 -23.03 7.21
C LEU A 236 1.15 -24.22 6.69
N THR A 237 1.71 -25.44 6.70
CA THR A 237 1.01 -26.62 6.18
C THR A 237 -0.25 -26.91 7.00
N GLY A 238 -1.37 -27.12 6.31
CA GLY A 238 -2.68 -27.35 6.91
C GLY A 238 -3.45 -26.08 7.27
N GLU A 239 -2.86 -24.90 7.10
CA GLU A 239 -3.56 -23.63 7.29
C GLU A 239 -4.39 -23.26 6.06
N VAL A 240 -5.40 -22.41 6.27
CA VAL A 240 -6.19 -21.82 5.19
C VAL A 240 -5.75 -20.38 4.97
N ASP A 241 -5.38 -20.05 3.74
CA ASP A 241 -5.15 -18.68 3.30
C ASP A 241 -6.43 -18.12 2.68
N ASP A 242 -7.13 -17.28 3.44
CA ASP A 242 -8.40 -16.67 3.05
C ASP A 242 -8.23 -15.17 2.81
N LYS A 243 -8.67 -14.71 1.64
CA LYS A 243 -8.67 -13.29 1.23
C LYS A 243 -9.32 -12.39 2.29
N TYR A 244 -10.43 -12.79 2.90
CA TYR A 244 -11.20 -11.89 3.77
C TYR A 244 -10.71 -11.87 5.22
N GLN A 245 -9.81 -12.79 5.60
CA GLN A 245 -9.30 -12.88 6.98
C GLN A 245 -8.51 -11.63 7.39
N TYR A 246 -7.98 -10.90 6.43
CA TYR A 246 -7.14 -9.72 6.65
C TYR A 246 -7.86 -8.41 6.30
N SER A 247 -9.13 -8.46 5.89
CA SER A 247 -9.91 -7.26 5.64
C SER A 247 -10.22 -6.51 6.94
N CYS A 248 -10.43 -5.20 6.81
CA CYS A 248 -10.84 -4.30 7.87
C CYS A 248 -11.70 -3.20 7.26
N GLU A 249 -12.71 -2.72 8.00
CA GLU A 249 -13.52 -1.58 7.59
C GLU A 249 -12.64 -0.33 7.46
N ASN A 250 -12.81 0.45 6.39
CA ASN A 250 -11.96 1.61 6.13
C ASN A 250 -11.92 2.61 7.29
N LYS A 251 -13.07 2.82 7.94
CA LYS A 251 -13.20 3.73 9.10
C LYS A 251 -12.36 3.28 10.32
N ASP A 252 -12.01 1.99 10.39
CA ASP A 252 -11.28 1.39 11.50
C ASP A 252 -9.80 1.13 11.15
N LEU A 253 -9.38 1.46 9.92
CA LEU A 253 -8.00 1.35 9.49
C LEU A 253 -7.10 2.27 10.33
N ARG A 254 -6.10 1.66 10.97
CA ARG A 254 -5.02 2.36 11.67
C ARG A 254 -3.69 2.02 11.00
N VAL A 255 -2.88 1.22 11.67
CA VAL A 255 -1.62 0.69 11.17
C VAL A 255 -1.91 -0.70 10.60
N HIS A 256 -2.29 -0.73 9.33
CA HIS A 256 -2.50 -1.97 8.58
C HIS A 256 -1.46 -2.03 7.47
N GLY A 257 -0.63 -3.08 7.46
CA GLY A 257 0.30 -3.22 6.35
C GLY A 257 1.26 -4.38 6.44
N TRP A 258 2.28 -4.26 5.62
CA TRP A 258 3.31 -5.27 5.45
C TRP A 258 4.64 -4.80 6.03
N ILE A 259 5.39 -5.73 6.58
CA ILE A 259 6.70 -5.51 7.18
C ILE A 259 7.76 -6.18 6.32
N CYS A 260 8.82 -5.43 6.04
CA CYS A 260 10.07 -5.88 5.47
C CYS A 260 11.13 -5.96 6.58
N PHE A 261 11.91 -7.05 6.58
CA PHE A 261 12.98 -7.29 7.58
C PHE A 261 14.39 -7.21 6.98
N ASP A 262 14.53 -6.80 5.73
CA ASP A 262 15.85 -6.66 5.10
C ASP A 262 16.72 -5.66 5.88
N SER A 263 17.98 -6.02 6.12
CA SER A 263 19.05 -5.21 6.72
C SER A 263 18.97 -4.89 8.23
N GLY A 264 18.34 -5.75 9.03
CA GLY A 264 18.40 -5.63 10.50
C GLY A 264 17.64 -4.44 11.09
N LYS A 265 16.88 -3.73 10.26
CA LYS A 265 15.88 -2.74 10.64
C LYS A 265 14.53 -3.21 10.11
N SER A 266 13.52 -3.23 10.96
CA SER A 266 12.14 -3.48 10.53
C SER A 266 11.61 -2.25 9.80
N HIS A 267 11.09 -2.43 8.60
CA HIS A 267 10.47 -1.38 7.81
C HIS A 267 9.01 -1.72 7.59
N GLN A 268 8.12 -0.85 8.06
CA GLN A 268 6.70 -1.03 7.90
C GLN A 268 6.19 -0.16 6.76
N VAL A 269 5.46 -0.76 5.83
CA VAL A 269 4.69 -0.03 4.82
C VAL A 269 3.23 -0.12 5.24
N THR A 270 2.74 0.98 5.77
CA THR A 270 1.32 1.20 6.05
C THR A 270 0.71 1.98 4.88
N SER A 271 -0.45 1.55 4.40
CA SER A 271 -1.26 2.37 3.51
C SER A 271 -2.62 2.54 4.17
N LEU A 272 -3.05 3.80 4.29
CA LEU A 272 -4.26 4.17 5.03
C LEU A 272 -5.57 3.85 4.29
N ASP A 273 -5.51 3.37 3.04
CA ASP A 273 -6.69 2.99 2.26
C ASP A 273 -6.39 1.76 1.37
N LEU A 274 -5.92 0.67 1.98
CA LEU A 274 -5.90 -0.63 1.30
C LEU A 274 -7.24 -1.33 1.48
N VAL A 275 -8.26 -0.80 0.81
CA VAL A 275 -9.40 -1.62 0.40
C VAL A 275 -8.84 -2.68 -0.53
N ASP A 276 -8.76 -3.91 -0.02
CA ASP A 276 -8.55 -5.13 -0.79
C ASP A 276 -7.17 -5.35 -1.43
N LEU A 277 -6.09 -5.18 -0.65
CA LEU A 277 -4.79 -5.72 -1.05
C LEU A 277 -4.65 -7.24 -0.88
N LEU A 278 -5.60 -8.03 -1.39
CA LEU A 278 -5.45 -9.48 -1.46
C LEU A 278 -5.80 -10.11 -2.81
N ASN A 279 -5.71 -9.33 -3.89
CA ASN A 279 -5.55 -9.92 -5.22
C ASN A 279 -4.08 -10.34 -5.44
N ARG A 280 -3.64 -11.33 -4.65
CA ARG A 280 -2.54 -12.25 -4.98
C ARG A 280 -3.11 -13.36 -5.88
N THR A 281 -3.61 -12.96 -7.05
CA THR A 281 -3.91 -13.84 -8.19
C THR A 281 -2.90 -13.56 -9.28
#